data_AF-A0A4Y7PPH4-F1
#
_entry.id   AF-A0A4Y7PPH4-F1
#
_cell.length_a   1.000
_cell.length_b   1.000
_cell.length_c   1.000
_cell.angle_alpha   90.00
_cell.angle_beta   90.00
_cell.angle_gamma   90.00
#
_symmetry.space_group_name_H-M   'P 1'
#
loop_
_entity.id
_entity.type
_entity.pdbx_description
1 polymer ?
#
loop_
_entity_poly.entity_id
_entity_poly.type
_entity_poly.pdbx_seq_one_letter_code
_entity_poly.pdbx_strand_id
1 'polypeptide(L)'
;MSDGTLAAQAALDSEFHVNNYYWIASFALLYYDYLLTINQEMIFFWRRRITFASGLFFACRYLSLFGNVPVILQTFGYWPPDSSTCHSLQTYHQLFSSGIQSLVAVTLITRTYALYGRSRRILALTCFTWLCAGAIAFWSLTRTPSTDSSPTMSFDSFGCGLSIDTHAAAKRLGVAWVGVVVFDTEILILTVWKTVKLSKFGGGQLVHVLLRDGSIYYAILTAANISQILTFWYASPLLKGVSTTFVTVISVIMISRAMMNLQEPERLKSTGYLDSLPGQGTFDESELCFSEFD
;
A
#
# COMPACT_ATOMS: atom_id res chain seq x y z
N MET A 1 41.12 2.45 23.18
CA MET A 1 40.79 2.54 21.75
C MET A 1 39.98 1.34 21.23
N SER A 2 39.89 0.21 21.97
CA SER A 2 39.13 -0.99 21.56
C SER A 2 37.64 -0.99 21.94
N ASP A 3 37.26 -0.34 23.05
CA ASP A 3 35.86 -0.39 23.53
C ASP A 3 34.89 0.37 22.63
N GLY A 4 35.34 1.48 22.04
CA GLY A 4 34.52 2.29 21.13
C GLY A 4 34.21 1.60 19.80
N THR A 5 35.14 0.81 19.27
CA THR A 5 34.94 0.04 18.03
C THR A 5 34.04 -1.17 18.26
N LEU A 6 34.16 -1.84 19.40
CA LEU A 6 33.27 -2.93 19.79
C LEU A 6 31.81 -2.47 20.00
N ALA A 7 31.62 -1.33 20.67
CA ALA A 7 30.28 -0.77 20.87
C ALA A 7 29.63 -0.33 19.54
N ALA A 8 30.41 0.24 18.62
CA ALA A 8 29.92 0.61 17.29
C ALA A 8 29.53 -0.62 16.45
N GLN A 9 30.32 -1.69 16.50
CA GLN A 9 30.02 -2.95 15.81
C GLN A 9 28.71 -3.57 16.33
N ALA A 10 28.54 -3.65 17.65
CA ALA A 10 27.34 -4.21 18.27
C ALA A 10 26.07 -3.40 17.93
N ALA A 11 26.17 -2.08 17.83
CA ALA A 11 25.05 -1.23 17.41
C ALA A 11 24.64 -1.53 15.95
N LEU A 12 25.61 -1.66 15.04
CA LEU A 12 25.37 -1.97 13.63
C LEU A 12 24.72 -3.35 13.45
N ASP A 13 25.19 -4.37 14.17
CA ASP A 13 24.61 -5.71 14.15
C ASP A 13 23.15 -5.68 14.62
N SER A 14 22.86 -4.90 15.67
CA SER A 14 21.49 -4.75 16.18
C SER A 14 20.54 -4.10 15.15
N GLU A 15 20.98 -3.08 14.44
CA GLU A 15 20.20 -2.40 13.40
C GLU A 15 19.93 -3.34 12.21
N PHE A 16 20.92 -4.14 11.82
CA PHE A 16 20.78 -5.15 10.77
C PHE A 16 19.72 -6.20 11.13
N HIS A 17 19.75 -6.72 12.36
CA HIS A 17 18.73 -7.65 12.82
C HIS A 17 17.32 -7.04 12.83
N VAL A 18 17.18 -5.80 13.31
CA VAL A 18 15.90 -5.08 13.30
C VAL A 18 15.36 -4.94 11.87
N ASN A 19 16.21 -4.56 10.92
CA ASN A 19 15.83 -4.49 9.51
C ASN A 19 15.33 -5.85 8.99
N ASN A 20 16.06 -6.94 9.24
CA ASN A 20 15.67 -8.26 8.79
C ASN A 20 14.35 -8.74 9.40
N TYR A 21 14.13 -8.55 10.70
CA TYR A 21 12.87 -8.91 11.33
C TYR A 21 11.69 -8.15 10.72
N TYR A 22 11.88 -6.88 10.39
CA TYR A 22 10.85 -6.06 9.79
C TYR A 22 10.46 -6.54 8.38
N TRP A 23 11.45 -6.94 7.57
CA TRP A 23 11.19 -7.49 6.23
C TRP A 23 10.56 -8.88 6.30
N ILE A 24 11.06 -9.77 7.17
CA ILE A 24 10.47 -11.11 7.38
C ILE A 24 9.01 -10.96 7.80
N ALA A 25 8.71 -10.10 8.77
CA ALA A 25 7.34 -9.85 9.22
C ALA A 25 6.45 -9.33 8.09
N SER A 26 6.97 -8.43 7.23
CA SER A 26 6.24 -7.89 6.09
C SER A 26 5.91 -8.97 5.05
N PHE A 27 6.88 -9.81 4.67
CA PHE A 27 6.65 -10.90 3.74
C PHE A 27 5.72 -11.96 4.32
N ALA A 28 5.95 -12.37 5.58
CA ALA A 28 5.10 -13.32 6.26
C ALA A 28 3.64 -12.83 6.29
N LEU A 29 3.41 -11.55 6.60
CA LEU A 29 2.09 -10.94 6.59
C LEU A 29 1.44 -10.97 5.20
N LEU A 30 2.20 -10.67 4.14
CA LEU A 30 1.71 -10.70 2.75
C LEU A 30 1.21 -12.10 2.37
N TYR A 31 2.05 -13.12 2.54
CA TYR A 31 1.70 -14.49 2.15
C TYR A 31 0.62 -15.07 3.07
N TYR A 32 0.66 -14.77 4.37
CA TYR A 32 -0.37 -15.18 5.31
C TYR A 32 -1.75 -14.61 4.94
N ASP A 33 -1.82 -13.31 4.65
CA ASP A 33 -3.07 -12.67 4.22
C ASP A 33 -3.62 -13.27 2.93
N TYR A 34 -2.73 -13.54 1.95
CA TYR A 34 -3.10 -14.19 0.69
C TYR A 34 -3.74 -15.56 0.93
N LEU A 35 -3.10 -16.42 1.74
CA LEU A 35 -3.61 -17.75 2.06
C LEU A 35 -4.96 -17.71 2.78
N LEU A 36 -5.17 -16.74 3.67
CA LEU A 36 -6.46 -16.58 4.36
C LEU A 36 -7.59 -16.15 3.42
N THR A 37 -7.29 -15.33 2.42
CA THR A 37 -8.30 -14.65 1.61
C THR A 37 -8.54 -15.30 0.24
N ILE A 38 -7.74 -16.30 -0.15
CA ILE A 38 -7.88 -17.00 -1.44
C ILE A 38 -9.25 -17.66 -1.62
N ASN A 39 -9.84 -18.19 -0.55
CA ASN A 39 -11.17 -18.80 -0.62
C ASN A 39 -12.26 -17.77 -0.97
N GLN A 40 -12.21 -16.60 -0.33
CA GLN A 40 -13.13 -15.49 -0.62
C GLN A 40 -12.90 -14.95 -2.04
N GLU A 41 -11.64 -14.85 -2.46
CA GLU A 41 -11.26 -14.41 -3.80
C GLU A 41 -11.84 -15.32 -4.90
N MET A 42 -11.75 -16.63 -4.74
CA MET A 42 -12.32 -17.60 -5.69
C MET A 42 -13.84 -17.49 -5.79
N ILE A 43 -14.53 -17.18 -4.69
CA ILE A 43 -15.98 -17.03 -4.68
C ILE A 43 -16.38 -15.73 -5.37
N PHE A 44 -15.74 -14.60 -5.02
CA PHE A 44 -16.21 -13.28 -5.40
C PHE A 44 -15.68 -12.79 -6.75
N PHE A 45 -14.43 -13.12 -7.11
CA PHE A 45 -13.80 -12.55 -8.31
C PHE A 45 -13.65 -13.56 -9.46
N TRP A 46 -13.33 -14.82 -9.17
CA TRP A 46 -12.97 -15.78 -10.24
C TRP A 46 -14.16 -16.25 -11.08
N ARG A 47 -15.38 -16.28 -10.50
CA ARG A 47 -16.58 -16.73 -11.19
C ARG A 47 -17.34 -15.61 -11.91
N ARG A 48 -16.89 -14.36 -11.79
CA ARG A 48 -17.57 -13.17 -12.31
C ARG A 48 -16.87 -12.62 -13.56
N ARG A 49 -17.58 -11.80 -14.34
CA ARG A 49 -16.99 -11.08 -15.48
C ARG A 49 -15.91 -10.11 -14.97
N ILE A 50 -14.80 -10.03 -15.70
CA ILE A 50 -13.69 -9.14 -15.36
C ILE A 50 -14.14 -7.69 -15.62
N THR A 51 -14.37 -6.94 -14.54
CA THR A 51 -14.61 -5.48 -14.59
C THR A 51 -13.29 -4.73 -14.41
N PHE A 52 -13.30 -3.42 -14.65
CA PHE A 52 -12.13 -2.56 -14.37
C PHE A 52 -11.68 -2.66 -12.91
N ALA A 53 -12.63 -2.68 -11.95
CA ALA A 53 -12.32 -2.85 -10.53
C ALA A 53 -11.73 -4.24 -10.24
N SER A 54 -12.26 -5.31 -10.84
CA SER A 54 -11.69 -6.65 -10.72
C SER A 54 -10.27 -6.72 -11.28
N GLY A 55 -10.00 -6.03 -12.39
CA GLY A 55 -8.66 -5.92 -12.97
C GLY A 55 -7.67 -5.22 -12.03
N LEU A 56 -8.07 -4.09 -11.42
CA LEU A 56 -7.25 -3.39 -10.43
C LEU A 56 -6.97 -4.24 -9.19
N PHE A 57 -7.97 -4.98 -8.71
CA PHE A 57 -7.82 -5.92 -7.59
C PHE A 57 -6.75 -6.97 -7.90
N PHE A 58 -6.88 -7.66 -9.03
CA PHE A 58 -5.92 -8.69 -9.43
C PHE A 58 -4.52 -8.11 -9.68
N ALA A 59 -4.43 -6.94 -10.31
CA ALA A 59 -3.17 -6.25 -10.52
C ALA A 59 -2.47 -5.96 -9.18
N CYS A 60 -3.13 -5.27 -8.24
CA CYS A 60 -2.53 -4.97 -6.93
C CYS A 60 -2.06 -6.23 -6.21
N ARG A 61 -2.94 -7.25 -6.17
CA ARG A 61 -2.73 -8.45 -5.37
C ARG A 61 -1.64 -9.35 -5.92
N TYR A 62 -1.68 -9.67 -7.22
CA TYR A 62 -0.71 -10.57 -7.83
C TYR A 62 0.62 -9.90 -8.18
N LEU A 63 0.62 -8.61 -8.53
CA LEU A 63 1.88 -7.87 -8.66
C LEU A 63 2.59 -7.77 -7.31
N SER A 64 1.86 -7.59 -6.20
CA SER A 64 2.46 -7.65 -4.87
C SER A 64 2.98 -9.04 -4.54
N LEU A 65 2.22 -10.10 -4.82
CA LEU A 65 2.62 -11.47 -4.51
C LEU A 65 3.91 -11.90 -5.22
N PHE A 66 4.00 -11.66 -6.53
CA PHE A 66 5.14 -12.08 -7.35
C PHE A 66 6.25 -11.03 -7.40
N GLY A 67 5.91 -9.74 -7.39
CA GLY A 67 6.89 -8.65 -7.45
C GLY A 67 7.70 -8.47 -6.17
N ASN A 68 7.28 -9.04 -5.04
CA ASN A 68 8.13 -9.11 -3.86
C ASN A 68 9.21 -10.21 -3.94
N VAL A 69 9.16 -11.14 -4.91
CA VAL A 69 10.17 -12.21 -5.03
C VAL A 69 11.58 -11.65 -5.28
N PRO A 70 11.82 -10.71 -6.22
CA PRO A 70 13.14 -10.08 -6.37
C PRO A 70 13.54 -9.25 -5.14
N VAL A 71 12.58 -8.69 -4.39
CA VAL A 71 12.84 -7.94 -3.16
C VAL A 71 13.32 -8.90 -2.04
N ILE A 72 12.74 -10.09 -1.93
CA ILE A 72 13.22 -11.16 -1.04
C ILE A 72 14.65 -11.56 -1.40
N LEU A 73 14.95 -11.75 -2.70
CA LEU A 73 16.31 -12.05 -3.16
C LEU A 73 17.28 -10.90 -2.87
N GLN A 74 16.84 -9.65 -2.99
CA GLN A 74 17.62 -8.49 -2.58
C GLN A 74 17.96 -8.55 -1.08
N THR A 75 17.05 -9.04 -0.23
CA THR A 75 17.21 -9.03 1.24
C THR A 75 18.07 -10.17 1.76
N PHE A 76 17.83 -11.39 1.26
CA PHE A 76 18.40 -12.62 1.80
C PHE A 76 19.39 -13.29 0.84
N GLY A 77 19.57 -12.74 -0.36
CA GLY A 77 20.59 -13.18 -1.30
C GLY A 77 21.99 -12.75 -0.87
N TYR A 78 22.98 -13.50 -1.33
CA TYR A 78 24.39 -13.12 -1.20
C TYR A 78 24.76 -12.18 -2.36
N TRP A 79 25.30 -11.00 -2.03
CA TRP A 79 25.63 -9.97 -3.03
C TRP A 79 27.07 -9.47 -2.83
N PRO A 80 27.94 -9.58 -3.84
CA PRO A 80 29.25 -8.95 -3.79
C PRO A 80 29.14 -7.42 -3.64
N PRO A 81 30.04 -6.77 -2.87
CA PRO A 81 29.99 -5.32 -2.59
C PRO A 81 29.95 -4.43 -3.85
N ASP A 82 30.61 -4.85 -4.92
CA ASP A 82 30.70 -4.11 -6.19
C ASP A 82 29.72 -4.62 -7.27
N SER A 83 28.65 -5.30 -6.87
CA SER A 83 27.70 -5.86 -7.84
C SER A 83 26.73 -4.78 -8.38
N SER A 84 26.84 -4.49 -9.68
CA SER A 84 25.84 -3.70 -10.42
C SER A 84 24.41 -4.27 -10.30
N THR A 85 24.31 -5.57 -10.01
CA THR A 85 23.05 -6.28 -9.72
C THR A 85 22.36 -5.76 -8.46
N CYS A 86 23.10 -5.45 -7.38
CA CYS A 86 22.54 -4.92 -6.14
C CYS A 86 21.89 -3.53 -6.38
N HIS A 87 22.58 -2.63 -7.09
CA HIS A 87 22.02 -1.33 -7.46
C HIS A 87 20.77 -1.46 -8.35
N SER A 88 20.78 -2.42 -9.29
CA SER A 88 19.64 -2.69 -10.16
C SER A 88 18.43 -3.21 -9.37
N LEU A 89 18.64 -4.10 -8.40
CA LEU A 89 17.59 -4.61 -7.51
C LEU A 89 17.03 -3.54 -6.59
N GLN A 90 17.85 -2.64 -6.08
CA GLN A 90 17.38 -1.49 -5.30
C GLN A 90 16.53 -0.54 -6.13
N THR A 91 16.97 -0.24 -7.36
CA THR A 91 16.18 0.57 -8.30
C THR A 91 14.85 -0.13 -8.62
N TYR A 92 14.87 -1.45 -8.83
CA TYR A 92 13.67 -2.26 -8.99
C TYR A 92 12.72 -2.12 -7.79
N HIS A 93 13.21 -2.29 -6.56
CA HIS A 93 12.39 -2.16 -5.35
C HIS A 93 11.73 -0.78 -5.27
N GLN A 94 12.48 0.31 -5.53
CA GLN A 94 11.91 1.66 -5.54
C GLN A 94 10.82 1.87 -6.60
N LEU A 95 11.07 1.40 -7.84
CA LEU A 95 10.09 1.49 -8.93
C LEU A 95 8.87 0.61 -8.66
N PHE A 96 9.09 -0.59 -8.13
CA PHE A 96 8.05 -1.54 -7.76
C PHE A 96 7.13 -0.97 -6.69
N SER A 97 7.68 -0.49 -5.56
CA SER A 97 6.89 0.15 -4.51
C SER A 97 6.12 1.36 -5.03
N SER A 98 6.74 2.19 -5.89
CA SER A 98 6.07 3.34 -6.52
C SER A 98 4.92 2.89 -7.45
N GLY A 99 5.12 1.80 -8.20
CA GLY A 99 4.10 1.19 -9.05
C GLY A 99 2.91 0.65 -8.26
N ILE A 100 3.16 -0.06 -7.16
CA ILE A 100 2.10 -0.55 -6.27
C ILE A 100 1.32 0.62 -5.65
N GLN A 101 2.00 1.67 -5.16
CA GLN A 101 1.30 2.85 -4.64
C GLN A 101 0.45 3.55 -5.71
N SER A 102 0.88 3.53 -6.97
CA SER A 102 0.07 4.04 -8.08
C SER A 102 -1.20 3.23 -8.29
N LEU A 103 -1.13 1.90 -8.22
CA LEU A 103 -2.31 1.03 -8.33
C LEU A 103 -3.27 1.22 -7.14
N VAL A 104 -2.73 1.35 -5.93
CA VAL A 104 -3.49 1.69 -4.73
C VAL A 104 -4.20 3.03 -4.92
N ALA A 105 -3.49 4.07 -5.38
CA ALA A 105 -4.06 5.39 -5.63
C ALA A 105 -5.19 5.34 -6.67
N VAL A 106 -5.01 4.66 -7.79
CA VAL A 106 -6.06 4.49 -8.81
C VAL A 106 -7.30 3.80 -8.24
N THR A 107 -7.10 2.79 -7.39
CA THR A 107 -8.20 2.08 -6.71
C THR A 107 -8.95 3.01 -5.75
N LEU A 108 -8.22 3.81 -4.97
CA LEU A 108 -8.79 4.81 -4.06
C LEU A 108 -9.56 5.92 -4.80
N ILE A 109 -9.01 6.42 -5.91
CA ILE A 109 -9.68 7.40 -6.78
C ILE A 109 -10.99 6.84 -7.32
N THR A 110 -10.94 5.62 -7.87
CA THR A 110 -12.13 4.97 -8.46
C THR A 110 -13.23 4.80 -7.42
N ARG A 111 -12.87 4.33 -6.22
CA ARG A 111 -13.84 4.14 -5.12
C ARG A 111 -14.41 5.47 -4.61
N THR A 112 -13.57 6.50 -4.47
CA THR A 112 -14.02 7.82 -4.02
C THR A 112 -14.91 8.50 -5.06
N TYR A 113 -14.57 8.35 -6.35
CA TYR A 113 -15.38 8.83 -7.47
C TYR A 113 -16.76 8.19 -7.49
N ALA A 114 -16.84 6.87 -7.29
CA ALA A 114 -18.11 6.15 -7.18
C ALA A 114 -18.91 6.63 -5.96
N LEU A 115 -18.28 6.78 -4.80
CA LEU A 115 -18.92 7.25 -3.56
C LEU A 115 -19.55 8.64 -3.68
N TYR A 116 -18.96 9.51 -4.50
CA TYR A 116 -19.47 10.85 -4.80
C TYR A 116 -20.43 10.91 -6.00
N GLY A 117 -20.99 9.77 -6.42
CA GLY A 117 -21.98 9.71 -7.49
C GLY A 117 -21.39 10.07 -8.86
N ARG A 118 -20.16 9.62 -9.15
CA ARG A 118 -19.45 9.87 -10.41
C ARG A 118 -19.26 11.38 -10.70
N SER A 119 -19.01 12.17 -9.66
CA SER A 119 -18.75 13.61 -9.81
C SER A 119 -17.37 13.89 -10.39
N ARG A 120 -17.33 14.44 -11.62
CA ARG A 120 -16.08 14.81 -12.31
C ARG A 120 -15.20 15.80 -11.55
N ARG A 121 -15.79 16.61 -10.66
CA ARG A 121 -15.05 17.57 -9.81
C ARG A 121 -14.15 16.86 -8.81
N ILE A 122 -14.67 15.82 -8.16
CA ILE A 122 -13.90 15.02 -7.19
C ILE A 122 -12.82 14.23 -7.93
N LEU A 123 -13.14 13.66 -9.08
CA LEU A 123 -12.14 12.99 -9.91
C LEU A 123 -10.99 13.93 -10.29
N ALA A 124 -11.30 15.13 -10.80
CA ALA A 124 -10.30 16.12 -11.17
C ALA A 124 -9.43 16.54 -9.98
N LEU A 125 -10.03 16.75 -8.80
CA LEU A 125 -9.33 17.07 -7.56
C LEU A 125 -8.36 15.94 -7.17
N THR A 126 -8.83 14.71 -7.03
CA THR A 126 -7.99 13.57 -6.60
C THR A 126 -6.92 13.19 -7.63
N CYS A 127 -7.21 13.35 -8.93
CA CYS A 127 -6.21 13.14 -9.97
C CYS A 127 -5.15 14.24 -9.95
N PHE A 128 -5.55 15.50 -9.74
CA PHE A 128 -4.61 16.61 -9.64
C PHE A 128 -3.64 16.42 -8.47
N THR A 129 -4.14 16.06 -7.29
CA THR A 129 -3.29 15.83 -6.13
C THR A 129 -2.34 14.66 -6.32
N TRP A 130 -2.81 13.56 -6.92
CA TRP A 130 -1.94 12.42 -7.28
C TRP A 130 -0.87 12.79 -8.31
N LEU A 131 -1.21 13.57 -9.35
CA LEU A 131 -0.24 14.02 -10.35
C LEU A 131 0.81 14.95 -9.76
N CYS A 132 0.41 15.85 -8.84
CA CYS A 132 1.36 16.68 -8.11
C CYS A 132 2.31 15.84 -7.24
N ALA A 133 1.78 14.85 -6.52
CA ALA A 133 2.60 13.92 -5.74
C ALA A 133 3.59 13.14 -6.63
N GLY A 134 3.12 12.64 -7.78
CA GLY A 134 3.95 11.96 -8.77
C GLY A 134 5.05 12.85 -9.35
N ALA A 135 4.76 14.13 -9.63
CA ALA A 135 5.76 15.08 -10.10
C ALA A 135 6.85 15.35 -9.05
N ILE A 136 6.47 15.48 -7.77
CA ILE A 136 7.41 15.63 -6.65
C ILE A 136 8.27 14.37 -6.51
N ALA A 137 7.67 13.18 -6.62
CA ALA A 137 8.39 11.91 -6.56
C ALA A 137 9.39 11.77 -7.70
N PHE A 138 8.98 12.05 -8.93
CA PHE A 138 9.85 12.03 -10.11
C PHE A 138 11.03 13.01 -9.98
N TRP A 139 10.76 14.21 -9.49
CA TRP A 139 11.79 15.21 -9.21
C TRP A 139 12.79 14.73 -8.13
N SER A 140 12.30 14.05 -7.09
CA SER A 140 13.15 13.48 -6.04
C SER A 140 14.05 12.36 -6.58
N LEU A 141 13.52 11.47 -7.42
CA LEU A 141 14.27 10.34 -7.99
C LEU A 141 15.38 10.82 -8.93
N THR A 142 15.09 11.76 -9.83
CA THR A 142 16.05 12.27 -10.83
C THR A 142 17.22 13.08 -10.24
N ARG A 143 17.07 13.62 -9.04
CA ARG A 143 18.11 14.43 -8.37
C ARG A 143 18.85 13.72 -7.25
N THR A 144 18.56 12.45 -6.99
CA THR A 144 19.36 11.68 -6.04
C THR A 144 20.66 11.30 -6.76
N PRO A 145 21.80 11.94 -6.46
CA PRO A 145 23.04 11.59 -7.12
C PRO A 145 23.35 10.14 -6.76
N SER A 146 23.67 9.32 -7.76
CA SER A 146 24.43 8.09 -7.57
C SER A 146 25.83 8.48 -7.09
N THR A 147 25.95 8.97 -5.86
CA THR A 147 27.23 9.27 -5.26
C THR A 147 27.91 7.93 -4.97
N ASP A 148 28.88 7.60 -5.82
CA ASP A 148 30.00 6.74 -5.51
C ASP A 148 30.57 7.14 -4.15
N SER A 149 30.43 6.31 -3.12
CA SER A 149 31.36 6.28 -1.99
C SER A 149 31.24 4.94 -1.24
N SER A 150 32.17 4.05 -1.56
CA SER A 150 32.98 3.28 -0.61
C SER A 150 32.29 2.30 0.37
N PRO A 151 32.69 1.01 0.36
CA PRO A 151 32.17 0.01 1.27
C PRO A 151 32.78 0.22 2.66
N THR A 152 31.99 0.61 3.64
CA THR A 152 32.33 0.37 5.06
C THR A 152 31.43 -0.71 5.63
N MET A 153 31.45 -1.87 4.99
CA MET A 153 31.49 -3.14 5.69
C MET A 153 32.16 -4.17 4.78
N SER A 154 33.43 -4.43 5.07
CA SER A 154 34.16 -5.60 4.59
C SER A 154 33.65 -6.86 5.28
N PHE A 155 32.39 -7.20 5.04
CA PHE A 155 31.81 -8.49 5.39
C PHE A 155 31.09 -9.02 4.15
N ASP A 156 31.42 -10.25 3.77
CA ASP A 156 30.60 -11.12 2.92
C ASP A 156 29.17 -11.15 3.47
N SER A 157 28.34 -10.16 3.13
CA SER A 157 27.05 -9.96 3.79
C SER A 157 25.90 -10.43 2.92
N PHE A 158 25.03 -11.19 3.55
CA PHE A 158 23.69 -11.45 3.07
C PHE A 158 22.90 -10.13 3.06
N GLY A 159 22.27 -9.83 1.93
CA GLY A 159 21.44 -8.65 1.73
C GLY A 159 22.14 -7.49 1.03
N CYS A 160 21.35 -6.78 0.23
CA CYS A 160 21.74 -5.59 -0.50
C CYS A 160 21.03 -4.37 0.11
N GLY A 161 21.72 -3.71 1.04
CA GLY A 161 21.29 -2.46 1.65
C GLY A 161 22.39 -1.41 1.51
N LEU A 162 22.28 -0.53 0.50
CA LEU A 162 23.09 0.68 0.49
C LEU A 162 22.61 1.56 1.64
N SER A 163 23.46 1.78 2.64
CA SER A 163 23.20 2.78 3.67
C SER A 163 22.93 4.11 2.98
N ILE A 164 21.78 4.73 3.28
CA ILE A 164 21.49 6.07 2.76
C ILE A 164 22.32 7.06 3.59
N ASP A 165 23.60 7.14 3.25
CA ASP A 165 24.63 7.81 4.04
C ASP A 165 24.51 9.33 3.94
N THR A 166 24.01 9.83 2.81
CA THR A 166 23.70 11.25 2.66
C THR A 166 22.33 11.57 3.25
N HIS A 167 22.31 12.31 4.36
CA HIS A 167 21.09 12.90 4.94
C HIS A 167 20.23 13.65 3.91
N ALA A 168 20.84 14.19 2.85
CA ALA A 168 20.14 14.86 1.76
C ALA A 168 19.32 13.90 0.88
N ALA A 169 19.84 12.71 0.54
CA ALA A 169 19.11 11.73 -0.28
C ALA A 169 17.90 11.16 0.47
N ALA A 170 18.09 10.81 1.76
CA ALA A 170 17.01 10.33 2.62
C ALA A 170 15.86 11.34 2.77
N LYS A 171 16.20 12.62 2.99
CA LYS A 171 15.20 13.68 3.10
C LYS A 171 14.44 13.88 1.79
N ARG A 172 15.11 13.82 0.64
CA ARG A 172 14.46 13.93 -0.68
C ARG A 172 13.46 12.80 -0.90
N LEU A 173 13.88 11.55 -0.65
CA LEU A 173 12.97 10.40 -0.71
C LEU A 173 11.79 10.59 0.25
N GLY A 174 12.03 11.03 1.49
CA GLY A 174 10.96 11.36 2.43
C GLY A 174 9.96 12.39 1.90
N VAL A 175 10.43 13.43 1.18
CA VAL A 175 9.56 14.44 0.54
C VAL A 175 8.64 13.82 -0.53
N ALA A 176 9.10 12.82 -1.27
CA ALA A 176 8.23 12.10 -2.22
C ALA A 176 7.05 11.41 -1.51
N TRP A 177 7.30 10.80 -0.35
CA TRP A 177 6.27 10.13 0.45
C TRP A 177 5.29 11.09 1.14
N VAL A 178 5.68 12.34 1.38
CA VAL A 178 4.76 13.39 1.86
C VAL A 178 3.58 13.56 0.89
N GLY A 179 3.84 13.53 -0.42
CA GLY A 179 2.78 13.62 -1.43
C GLY A 179 1.76 12.47 -1.32
N VAL A 180 2.23 11.26 -1.05
CA VAL A 180 1.38 10.07 -0.85
C VAL A 180 0.52 10.22 0.41
N VAL A 181 1.09 10.67 1.53
CA VAL A 181 0.33 10.92 2.77
C VAL A 181 -0.74 11.99 2.59
N VAL A 182 -0.41 13.08 1.88
CA VAL A 182 -1.37 14.15 1.59
C VAL A 182 -2.55 13.59 0.79
N PHE A 183 -2.27 12.79 -0.24
CA PHE A 183 -3.29 12.12 -1.04
C PHE A 183 -4.15 11.15 -0.21
N ASP A 184 -3.54 10.28 0.60
CA ASP A 184 -4.30 9.35 1.45
C ASP A 184 -5.18 10.07 2.46
N THR A 185 -4.66 11.15 3.05
CA THR A 185 -5.39 11.99 4.01
C THR A 185 -6.58 12.67 3.35
N GLU A 186 -6.40 13.20 2.12
CA GLU A 186 -7.48 13.77 1.33
C GLU A 186 -8.59 12.75 1.08
N ILE A 187 -8.24 11.54 0.61
CA ILE A 187 -9.20 10.45 0.37
C ILE A 187 -9.92 10.05 1.66
N LEU A 188 -9.19 9.95 2.77
CA LEU A 188 -9.77 9.64 4.08
C LEU A 188 -10.78 10.72 4.50
N ILE A 189 -10.42 12.01 4.39
CA ILE A 189 -11.30 13.14 4.73
C ILE A 189 -12.56 13.12 3.87
N LEU A 190 -12.42 12.98 2.54
CA LEU A 190 -13.55 12.91 1.62
C LEU A 190 -14.48 11.74 1.97
N THR A 191 -13.90 10.56 2.22
CA THR A 191 -14.66 9.35 2.57
C THR A 191 -15.42 9.56 3.87
N VAL A 192 -14.75 10.02 4.93
CA VAL A 192 -15.37 10.26 6.25
C VAL A 192 -16.45 11.34 6.16
N TRP A 193 -16.19 12.44 5.46
CA TRP A 193 -17.16 13.52 5.32
C TRP A 193 -18.42 13.02 4.59
N LYS A 194 -18.27 12.34 3.45
CA LYS A 194 -19.42 11.80 2.72
C LYS A 194 -20.21 10.80 3.56
N THR A 195 -19.52 9.98 4.34
CA THR A 195 -20.12 9.03 5.29
C THR A 195 -20.95 9.73 6.35
N VAL A 196 -20.39 10.71 7.04
CA VAL A 196 -21.08 11.48 8.08
C VAL A 196 -22.26 12.26 7.50
N LYS A 197 -22.11 12.82 6.29
CA LYS A 197 -23.19 13.52 5.60
C LYS A 197 -24.35 12.56 5.32
N LEU A 198 -24.08 11.39 4.73
CA LEU A 198 -25.11 10.39 4.45
C LEU A 198 -25.82 9.93 5.74
N SER A 199 -25.07 9.74 6.83
CA SER A 199 -25.63 9.37 8.13
C SER A 199 -26.57 10.43 8.71
N LYS A 200 -26.23 11.73 8.59
CA LYS A 200 -27.07 12.81 9.12
C LYS A 200 -28.38 13.02 8.34
N PHE A 201 -28.40 12.69 7.05
CA PHE A 201 -29.57 12.90 6.18
C PHE A 201 -30.48 11.66 6.08
N GLY A 202 -30.47 10.78 7.09
CA GLY A 202 -31.33 9.60 7.13
C GLY A 202 -30.83 8.40 6.32
N GLY A 203 -29.57 8.43 5.86
CA GLY A 203 -28.92 7.23 5.36
C GLY A 203 -28.82 6.21 6.49
N GLY A 204 -29.56 5.10 6.36
CA GLY A 204 -29.78 4.15 7.45
C GLY A 204 -28.52 3.64 8.15
N GLN A 205 -28.73 3.00 9.30
CA GLN A 205 -27.69 2.36 10.14
C GLN A 205 -26.70 1.51 9.32
N LEU A 206 -27.18 0.94 8.21
CA LEU A 206 -26.46 0.24 7.18
C LEU A 206 -25.31 1.02 6.51
N VAL A 207 -25.63 2.16 5.88
CA VAL A 207 -24.66 2.97 5.12
C VAL A 207 -23.58 3.48 6.07
N HIS A 208 -23.97 3.75 7.31
CA HIS A 208 -23.05 4.11 8.37
C HIS A 208 -22.07 2.98 8.71
N VAL A 209 -22.51 1.72 8.90
CA VAL A 209 -21.60 0.60 9.25
C VAL A 209 -20.66 0.27 8.10
N LEU A 210 -21.17 0.17 6.86
CA LEU A 210 -20.35 -0.18 5.69
C LEU A 210 -19.30 0.89 5.37
N LEU A 211 -19.67 2.18 5.47
CA LEU A 211 -18.72 3.26 5.20
C LEU A 211 -17.78 3.54 6.38
N ARG A 212 -18.24 3.35 7.62
CA ARG A 212 -17.38 3.42 8.82
C ARG A 212 -16.29 2.35 8.77
N ASP A 213 -16.66 1.10 8.50
CA ASP A 213 -15.69 0.01 8.34
C ASP A 213 -14.75 0.28 7.16
N GLY A 214 -15.28 0.84 6.08
CA GLY A 214 -14.51 1.27 4.92
C GLY A 214 -13.42 2.30 5.23
N SER A 215 -13.69 3.24 6.14
CA SER A 215 -12.77 4.33 6.50
C SER A 215 -11.58 3.87 7.35
N ILE A 216 -11.73 2.78 8.12
CA ILE A 216 -10.66 2.22 8.95
C ILE A 216 -9.48 1.78 8.08
N TYR A 217 -9.77 1.16 6.92
CA TYR A 217 -8.73 0.77 5.96
C TYR A 217 -7.89 1.97 5.52
N TYR A 218 -8.52 3.10 5.21
CA TYR A 218 -7.83 4.30 4.75
C TYR A 218 -7.07 5.02 5.88
N ALA A 219 -7.57 4.93 7.11
CA ALA A 219 -6.85 5.42 8.28
C ALA A 219 -5.55 4.63 8.52
N ILE A 220 -5.61 3.30 8.36
CA ILE A 220 -4.42 2.43 8.45
C ILE A 220 -3.41 2.76 7.34
N LEU A 221 -3.87 2.96 6.09
CA LEU A 221 -3.00 3.41 4.98
C LEU A 221 -2.28 4.71 5.32
N THR A 222 -3.03 5.72 5.76
CA THR A 222 -2.48 7.03 6.12
C THR A 222 -1.45 6.91 7.24
N ALA A 223 -1.76 6.14 8.30
CA ALA A 223 -0.85 5.91 9.42
C ALA A 223 0.43 5.18 9.00
N ALA A 224 0.32 4.19 8.11
CA ALA A 224 1.47 3.46 7.58
C ALA A 224 2.35 4.37 6.70
N ASN A 225 1.76 5.20 5.83
CA ASN A 225 2.53 6.15 5.03
C ASN A 225 3.15 7.26 5.91
N ILE A 226 2.54 7.65 7.03
CA ILE A 226 3.17 8.55 8.01
C ILE A 226 4.39 7.88 8.67
N SER A 227 4.27 6.62 9.09
CA SER A 227 5.40 5.90 9.70
C SER A 227 6.59 5.80 8.75
N GLN A 228 6.34 5.64 7.44
CA GLN A 228 7.37 5.71 6.41
C GLN A 228 8.19 7.01 6.46
N ILE A 229 7.52 8.15 6.48
CA ILE A 229 8.17 9.47 6.51
C ILE A 229 9.02 9.61 7.76
N LEU A 230 8.49 9.15 8.90
CA LEU A 230 9.22 9.18 10.17
C LEU A 230 10.51 8.36 10.08
N THR A 231 10.50 7.18 9.44
CA THR A 231 11.74 6.40 9.25
C THR A 231 12.75 7.13 8.38
N PHE A 232 12.34 7.82 7.32
CA PHE A 232 13.28 8.57 6.48
C PHE A 232 13.95 9.76 7.20
N TRP A 233 13.23 10.41 8.11
CA TRP A 233 13.72 11.62 8.76
C TRP A 233 14.49 11.36 10.05
N TYR A 234 14.06 10.37 10.83
CA TYR A 234 14.53 10.17 12.20
C TYR A 234 15.28 8.85 12.42
N ALA A 235 15.16 7.86 11.53
CA ALA A 235 15.85 6.59 11.72
C ALA A 235 17.35 6.69 11.39
N SER A 236 18.12 5.75 11.96
CA SER A 236 19.54 5.57 11.65
C SER A 236 19.75 5.26 10.16
N PRO A 237 20.94 5.50 9.59
CA PRO A 237 21.20 5.30 8.17
C PRO A 237 20.81 3.93 7.60
N LEU A 238 20.92 2.86 8.41
CA LEU A 238 20.53 1.49 8.03
C LEU A 238 19.01 1.25 8.10
N LEU A 239 18.30 1.96 8.98
CA LEU A 239 16.86 1.80 9.17
C LEU A 239 16.03 2.79 8.32
N LYS A 240 16.66 3.73 7.63
CA LYS A 240 15.95 4.67 6.74
C LYS A 240 15.28 3.91 5.60
N GLY A 241 13.96 4.02 5.52
CA GLY A 241 13.18 3.36 4.49
C GLY A 241 12.90 1.88 4.77
N VAL A 242 13.24 1.35 5.97
CA VAL A 242 12.89 -0.02 6.39
C VAL A 242 11.38 -0.27 6.30
N SER A 243 10.57 0.77 6.52
CA SER A 243 9.13 0.69 6.45
C SER A 243 8.56 0.50 5.04
N THR A 244 9.36 0.68 3.97
CA THR A 244 8.83 0.78 2.60
C THR A 244 8.11 -0.50 2.18
N THR A 245 8.71 -1.65 2.45
CA THR A 245 8.15 -2.97 2.15
C THR A 245 6.86 -3.19 2.94
N PHE A 246 6.87 -2.90 4.24
CA PHE A 246 5.68 -3.04 5.09
C PHE A 246 4.53 -2.15 4.60
N VAL A 247 4.82 -0.89 4.28
CA VAL A 247 3.83 0.07 3.79
C VAL A 247 3.26 -0.37 2.46
N THR A 248 4.10 -0.89 1.56
CA THR A 248 3.64 -1.46 0.29
C THR A 248 2.71 -2.66 0.52
N VAL A 249 3.12 -3.60 1.39
CA VAL A 249 2.35 -4.81 1.72
C VAL A 249 1.02 -4.47 2.40
N ILE A 250 1.04 -3.66 3.45
CA ILE A 250 -0.17 -3.28 4.16
C ILE A 250 -1.12 -2.52 3.25
N SER A 251 -0.59 -1.72 2.31
CA SER A 251 -1.41 -0.99 1.35
C SER A 251 -2.22 -1.93 0.46
N VAL A 252 -1.57 -2.97 -0.08
CA VAL A 252 -2.23 -3.99 -0.89
C VAL A 252 -3.23 -4.80 -0.08
N ILE A 253 -2.90 -5.17 1.16
CA ILE A 253 -3.81 -5.93 2.04
C ILE A 253 -5.06 -5.11 2.36
N MET A 254 -4.90 -3.85 2.78
CA MET A 254 -6.02 -2.97 3.13
C MET A 254 -6.93 -2.73 1.92
N ILE A 255 -6.38 -2.48 0.73
CA ILE A 255 -7.17 -2.33 -0.50
C ILE A 255 -7.87 -3.64 -0.87
N SER A 256 -7.17 -4.76 -0.85
CA SER A 256 -7.75 -6.07 -1.19
C SER A 256 -8.92 -6.40 -0.27
N ARG A 257 -8.75 -6.25 1.05
CA ARG A 257 -9.81 -6.47 2.04
C ARG A 257 -10.96 -5.49 1.88
N ALA A 258 -10.67 -4.22 1.62
CA ALA A 258 -11.71 -3.24 1.35
C ALA A 258 -12.56 -3.59 0.11
N MET A 259 -11.96 -4.15 -0.94
CA MET A 259 -12.66 -4.57 -2.16
C MET A 259 -13.45 -5.87 -1.96
N MET A 260 -12.91 -6.83 -1.19
CA MET A 260 -13.61 -8.08 -0.86
C MET A 260 -14.80 -7.84 0.07
N ASN A 261 -14.65 -6.98 1.08
CA ASN A 261 -15.72 -6.68 2.04
C ASN A 261 -16.95 -6.04 1.39
N LEU A 262 -16.80 -5.37 0.25
CA LEU A 262 -17.92 -4.82 -0.51
C LEU A 262 -18.75 -5.90 -1.23
N GLN A 263 -18.19 -7.09 -1.42
CA GLN A 263 -18.84 -8.18 -2.16
C GLN A 263 -19.48 -9.23 -1.24
N GLU A 264 -19.34 -9.11 0.07
CA GLU A 264 -19.81 -10.10 1.04
C GLU A 264 -21.36 -10.08 1.15
N PRO A 265 -22.05 -11.16 0.73
CA PRO A 265 -23.50 -11.19 0.64
C PRO A 265 -24.18 -11.26 2.01
N GLU A 266 -23.53 -11.80 3.05
CA GLU A 266 -24.06 -11.76 4.42
C GLU A 266 -24.09 -10.32 4.95
N ARG A 267 -23.06 -9.54 4.65
CA ARG A 267 -23.05 -8.12 4.94
C ARG A 267 -24.15 -7.41 4.20
N LEU A 268 -24.44 -7.76 2.93
CA LEU A 268 -25.57 -7.26 2.12
C LEU A 268 -26.96 -7.79 2.55
N LYS A 269 -27.05 -8.96 3.19
CA LYS A 269 -28.31 -9.51 3.75
C LYS A 269 -28.66 -8.89 5.09
N SER A 270 -27.67 -8.68 5.97
CA SER A 270 -27.84 -7.98 7.27
C SER A 270 -28.33 -6.52 7.16
N THR A 271 -28.43 -6.02 5.93
CA THR A 271 -28.75 -4.65 5.57
C THR A 271 -30.23 -4.36 5.37
N GLY A 272 -31.06 -5.41 5.24
CA GLY A 272 -32.45 -5.27 4.81
C GLY A 272 -32.64 -4.74 3.37
N TYR A 273 -31.56 -4.54 2.59
CA TYR A 273 -31.63 -4.07 1.21
C TYR A 273 -32.42 -5.06 0.33
N LEU A 274 -32.18 -6.36 0.54
CA LEU A 274 -32.95 -7.43 -0.11
C LEU A 274 -34.42 -7.47 0.35
N ASP A 275 -34.71 -7.06 1.58
CA ASP A 275 -36.08 -7.04 2.12
C ASP A 275 -36.86 -5.79 1.71
N SER A 276 -36.18 -4.74 1.23
CA SER A 276 -36.78 -3.47 0.80
C SER A 276 -37.15 -3.41 -0.68
N LEU A 277 -36.83 -4.45 -1.47
CA LEU A 277 -37.24 -4.56 -2.87
C LEU A 277 -38.72 -4.98 -2.93
N PRO A 278 -39.63 -4.15 -3.47
CA PRO A 278 -41.05 -4.45 -3.46
C PRO A 278 -41.36 -5.56 -4.47
N GLY A 279 -41.81 -6.71 -3.97
CA GLY A 279 -42.71 -7.60 -4.70
C GLY A 279 -42.10 -8.56 -5.71
N GLN A 280 -41.05 -9.29 -5.34
CA GLN A 280 -40.62 -10.43 -6.14
C GLN A 280 -40.11 -11.57 -5.25
N GLY A 281 -40.97 -12.58 -5.10
CA GLY A 281 -40.70 -13.78 -4.31
C GLY A 281 -39.43 -14.49 -4.77
N THR A 282 -38.66 -15.01 -3.81
CA THR A 282 -37.50 -15.92 -4.02
C THR A 282 -36.72 -15.61 -5.29
N PHE A 283 -36.06 -14.46 -5.29
CA PHE A 283 -35.13 -14.09 -6.35
C PHE A 283 -33.86 -14.92 -6.24
N ASP A 284 -33.53 -15.59 -7.34
CA ASP A 284 -32.32 -16.36 -7.51
C ASP A 284 -31.11 -15.41 -7.39
N GLU A 285 -30.09 -15.76 -6.59
CA GLU A 285 -28.92 -14.90 -6.28
C GLU A 285 -28.14 -14.45 -7.53
N SER A 286 -28.47 -15.01 -8.69
CA SER A 286 -27.90 -14.70 -10.01
C SER A 286 -28.36 -13.36 -10.59
N GLU A 287 -29.52 -12.80 -10.20
CA GLU A 287 -30.04 -11.57 -10.83
C GLU A 287 -29.58 -10.26 -10.17
N LEU A 288 -29.27 -10.24 -8.87
CA LEU A 288 -28.73 -9.03 -8.19
C LEU A 288 -27.35 -8.61 -8.71
N CYS A 289 -26.63 -9.53 -9.36
CA CYS A 289 -25.30 -9.24 -9.90
C CYS A 289 -25.34 -8.50 -11.25
N PHE A 290 -26.52 -8.36 -11.86
CA PHE A 290 -26.67 -7.82 -13.21
C PHE A 290 -27.13 -6.35 -13.29
N SER A 291 -27.71 -5.77 -12.24
CA SER A 291 -28.38 -4.46 -12.35
C SER A 291 -27.58 -3.23 -11.90
N GLU A 292 -26.38 -3.38 -11.30
CA GLU A 292 -25.61 -2.22 -10.79
C GLU A 292 -24.53 -1.65 -11.73
N PHE A 293 -24.39 -2.16 -12.95
CA PHE A 293 -23.39 -1.65 -13.91
C PHE A 293 -23.85 -1.66 -15.38
N ASP A 294 -24.99 -1.02 -15.65
CA ASP A 294 -25.17 -0.24 -16.88
C ASP A 294 -25.16 1.26 -16.54
#